data_AF-A0A2S7PBK9-F1
#
_entry.id   AF-A0A2S7PBK9-F1
#
_cell.length_a   1.000
_cell.length_b   1.000
_cell.length_c   1.000
_cell.angle_alpha   90.00
_cell.angle_beta   90.00
_cell.angle_gamma   90.00
#
_symmetry.space_group_name_H-M   'P 1'
#
loop_
_entity.id
_entity.type
_entity.pdbx_description
1 polymer ?
#
loop_
_entity_poly.entity_id
_entity_poly.type
_entity_poly.pdbx_seq_one_letter_code
_entity_poly.pdbx_strand_id
1 'polypeptide(L)'
;MVDLGGSLAVASQGLHATGVSTDMNITYLNSGGKVGDTLKAVATCDKCEFLPRVRGVLLVNDWTVGKTLAYTSIQFTNAKGQLAARGSHTK
;
A
#
# COMPACT_ATOMS: atom_id res chain seq x y z
N MET A 1 -1.15 -5.93 8.36
CA MET A 1 0.08 -5.76 7.55
C MET A 1 -0.22 -5.17 6.18
N VAL A 2 -1.26 -5.63 5.47
CA VAL A 2 -1.63 -5.07 4.16
C VAL A 2 -2.03 -3.59 4.23
N ASP A 3 -2.80 -3.20 5.24
CA ASP A 3 -3.16 -1.80 5.51
C ASP A 3 -1.94 -0.85 5.59
N LEU A 4 -1.02 -1.19 6.49
CA LEU A 4 0.24 -0.49 6.71
C LEU A 4 1.10 -0.48 5.44
N GLY A 5 1.19 -1.62 4.74
CA GLY A 5 1.89 -1.75 3.47
C GLY A 5 1.36 -0.79 2.42
N GLY A 6 0.04 -0.70 2.28
CA GLY A 6 -0.57 0.24 1.36
C GLY A 6 -0.29 1.70 1.74
N SER A 7 -0.31 2.04 3.04
CA SER A 7 -0.07 3.43 3.48
C SER A 7 1.37 3.81 3.22
N LEU A 8 2.30 2.90 3.50
CA LEU A 8 3.72 3.10 3.25
C LEU A 8 4.03 3.20 1.75
N ALA A 9 3.39 2.36 0.92
CA ALA A 9 3.54 2.42 -0.53
C ALA A 9 3.08 3.77 -1.09
N VAL A 10 1.94 4.31 -0.63
CA VAL A 10 1.46 5.63 -1.00
C VAL A 10 2.41 6.73 -0.49
N ALA A 11 2.80 6.68 0.78
CA ALA A 11 3.70 7.66 1.39
C ALA A 11 5.09 7.70 0.72
N SER A 12 5.57 6.58 0.19
CA SER A 12 6.84 6.52 -0.56
C SER A 12 6.83 7.37 -1.83
N GLN A 13 5.66 7.74 -2.34
CA GLN A 13 5.49 8.65 -3.49
C GLN A 13 5.43 10.15 -3.07
N GLY A 14 5.73 10.46 -1.80
CA GLY A 14 5.63 11.82 -1.25
C GLY A 14 4.23 12.20 -0.76
N LEU A 15 3.32 11.23 -0.67
CA LEU A 15 1.92 11.42 -0.24
C LEU A 15 1.77 11.03 1.23
N HIS A 16 2.10 11.96 2.13
CA HIS A 16 2.17 11.69 3.57
C HIS A 16 0.81 11.55 4.26
N ALA A 17 -0.23 12.10 3.68
CA ALA A 17 -1.58 11.67 4.01
C ALA A 17 -1.96 10.60 2.98
N THR A 18 -2.49 9.47 3.45
CA THR A 18 -2.68 8.30 2.57
C THR A 18 -4.14 8.09 2.23
N GLY A 19 -5.04 8.98 2.66
CA GLY A 19 -6.48 8.82 2.50
C GLY A 19 -7.08 7.81 3.49
N VAL A 20 -8.24 7.26 3.13
CA VAL A 20 -8.99 6.28 3.92
C VAL A 20 -9.06 4.96 3.17
N SER A 21 -9.06 3.84 3.88
CA SER A 21 -9.18 2.52 3.28
C SER A 21 -10.59 2.31 2.71
N THR A 22 -10.70 2.09 1.40
CA THR A 22 -11.99 1.87 0.72
C THR A 22 -12.23 0.42 0.37
N ASP A 23 -11.19 -0.36 0.06
CA ASP A 23 -11.27 -1.80 -0.17
C ASP A 23 -9.96 -2.49 0.19
N MET A 24 -10.03 -3.67 0.81
CA MET A 24 -8.83 -4.45 1.16
C MET A 24 -9.11 -5.93 1.09
N ASN A 25 -8.17 -6.67 0.50
CA ASN A 25 -8.21 -8.12 0.49
C ASN A 25 -6.84 -8.72 0.80
N ILE A 26 -6.88 -9.94 1.33
CA ILE A 26 -5.70 -10.74 1.65
C ILE A 26 -6.00 -12.18 1.25
N THR A 27 -5.03 -12.83 0.62
CA THR A 27 -5.05 -14.26 0.32
C THR A 27 -3.83 -14.91 0.94
N TYR A 28 -4.07 -15.97 1.72
CA TYR A 28 -3.03 -16.80 2.32
C TYR A 28 -2.83 -18.03 1.45
N LEU A 29 -1.59 -18.26 1.03
CA LEU A 29 -1.24 -19.26 0.03
C LEU A 29 -0.38 -20.39 0.62
N ASN A 30 0.56 -20.04 1.49
CA ASN A 30 1.47 -20.98 2.15
C ASN A 30 1.66 -20.60 3.62
N SER A 31 2.21 -21.53 4.41
CA SER A 31 2.62 -21.22 5.79
C SER A 31 3.62 -20.06 5.82
N GLY A 32 3.35 -19.09 6.70
CA GLY A 32 4.25 -17.97 6.96
C GLY A 32 5.50 -18.33 7.76
N GLY A 33 5.58 -19.55 8.29
CA GLY A 33 6.63 -19.99 9.20
C GLY A 33 6.12 -20.16 10.63
N LYS A 34 7.06 -20.23 11.58
CA LYS A 34 6.78 -20.30 13.02
C LYS A 34 6.94 -18.92 13.66
N VAL A 35 6.43 -18.78 14.89
CA VAL A 35 6.70 -17.58 15.69
C VAL A 35 8.22 -17.42 15.85
N GLY A 36 8.72 -16.22 15.56
CA GLY A 36 10.16 -15.92 15.52
C GLY A 36 10.75 -15.91 14.10
N ASP A 37 10.10 -16.55 13.12
CA ASP A 37 10.53 -16.45 11.72
C ASP A 37 10.19 -15.07 11.15
N THR A 38 11.07 -14.58 10.26
CA THR A 38 10.88 -13.30 9.59
C THR A 38 10.14 -13.48 8.27
N LEU A 39 9.04 -12.75 8.09
CA LEU A 39 8.38 -12.56 6.81
C LEU A 39 8.92 -11.30 6.13
N LYS A 40 9.34 -11.43 4.87
CA LYS A 40 9.69 -10.27 4.04
C LYS A 40 8.44 -9.74 3.36
N ALA A 41 8.22 -8.44 3.42
CA ALA A 41 7.08 -7.79 2.78
C ALA A 41 7.57 -6.80 1.73
N VAL A 42 6.98 -6.85 0.54
CA VAL A 42 7.20 -5.83 -0.51
C VAL A 42 5.85 -5.23 -0.84
N ALA A 43 5.73 -3.92 -0.63
CA ALA A 43 4.54 -3.15 -0.94
C ALA A 43 4.81 -2.21 -2.12
N THR A 44 3.87 -2.16 -3.06
CA THR A 44 3.97 -1.39 -4.30
C THR A 44 2.76 -0.47 -4.41
N CYS A 45 2.97 0.78 -4.84
CA CYS A 45 1.86 1.58 -5.35
C CYS A 45 1.68 1.27 -6.83
N ASP A 46 0.63 0.52 -7.16
CA ASP A 46 0.35 0.11 -8.54
C ASP A 46 -0.23 1.29 -9.34
N LYS A 47 -1.03 2.12 -8.66
CA LYS A 47 -1.57 3.35 -9.24
C LYS A 47 -1.81 4.37 -8.13
N CYS A 48 -0.99 5.40 -8.10
CA CYS A 48 -1.18 6.58 -7.26
C CYS A 48 -1.59 7.72 -8.21
N GLU A 49 -2.89 7.83 -8.53
CA GLU A 49 -3.35 8.99 -9.31
C GLU A 49 -3.14 10.25 -8.47
N PHE A 50 -2.54 11.26 -9.07
CA PHE A 50 -2.43 12.58 -8.48
C PHE A 50 -2.93 13.56 -9.53
N LEU A 51 -3.81 14.48 -9.13
CA LEU A 51 -4.17 15.59 -9.99
C LEU A 51 -2.87 16.28 -10.42
N PRO A 52 -2.67 16.54 -11.73
CA PRO A 52 -1.43 17.12 -12.21
C PRO A 52 -1.17 18.43 -11.45
N ARG A 53 0.07 18.65 -11.01
CA ARG A 53 0.54 19.95 -10.52
C ARG A 53 0.31 21.00 -11.60
N VAL A 54 -0.85 21.66 -11.60
CA VAL A 54 -1.08 22.81 -12.46
C VAL A 54 -0.30 23.97 -11.84
N ARG A 55 0.83 24.32 -12.46
CA ARG A 55 1.57 25.58 -12.24
C ARG A 55 2.07 25.88 -10.82
N GLY A 56 2.91 25.02 -10.23
CA GLY A 56 3.83 25.42 -9.15
C GLY A 56 3.21 25.94 -7.85
N VAL A 57 1.88 25.99 -7.75
CA VAL A 57 1.18 26.25 -6.50
C VAL A 57 0.90 24.88 -5.89
N LEU A 58 1.67 24.55 -4.85
CA LEU A 58 1.24 23.52 -3.92
C LEU A 58 -0.01 24.09 -3.22
N LEU A 59 -1.19 23.78 -3.76
CA LEU A 59 -2.44 24.03 -3.03
C LEU A 59 -2.46 23.06 -1.86
N VAL A 60 -1.75 23.43 -0.79
CA VAL A 60 -1.68 22.73 0.50
C VAL A 60 -3.04 22.57 1.19
N ASN A 61 -4.12 23.06 0.55
CA ASN A 61 -5.45 23.15 1.12
C ASN A 61 -6.49 22.24 0.42
N ASP A 62 -6.15 21.50 -0.65
CA ASP A 62 -7.08 20.55 -1.30
C ASP A 62 -6.72 19.08 -1.00
N TRP A 63 -6.36 18.79 0.25
CA TRP A 63 -6.29 17.42 0.77
C TRP A 63 -7.69 16.93 1.17
N THR A 64 -8.66 17.01 0.25
CA THR A 64 -9.95 16.37 0.47
C THR A 64 -9.80 14.87 0.27
N VAL A 65 -9.88 14.11 1.36
CA VAL A 65 -10.00 12.65 1.34
C VAL A 65 -11.14 12.25 0.40
N GLY A 66 -10.91 11.27 -0.48
CA GLY A 66 -11.96 10.67 -1.31
C GLY A 66 -12.15 11.26 -2.71
N LYS A 67 -11.30 12.20 -3.16
CA LYS A 67 -11.33 12.67 -4.56
C LYS A 67 -10.51 11.80 -5.53
N THR A 68 -9.49 11.10 -5.04
CA THR A 68 -8.58 10.29 -5.86
C THR A 68 -8.32 8.97 -5.18
N LEU A 69 -8.20 7.89 -5.97
CA LEU A 69 -7.94 6.54 -5.47
C LEU A 69 -6.48 6.16 -5.68
N ALA A 70 -5.90 5.51 -4.67
CA ALA A 70 -4.59 4.88 -4.74
C ALA A 70 -4.74 3.35 -4.59
N TYR A 71 -4.17 2.61 -5.54
CA TYR A 71 -4.17 1.16 -5.54
C TYR A 71 -2.79 0.66 -5.18
N THR A 72 -2.75 -0.25 -4.21
CA THR A 72 -1.51 -0.84 -3.73
C THR A 72 -1.61 -2.34 -3.66
N SER A 73 -0.47 -3.01 -3.87
CA SER A 73 -0.32 -4.45 -3.73
C SER A 73 0.80 -4.74 -2.74
N ILE A 74 0.69 -5.88 -2.06
CA ILE A 74 1.72 -6.34 -1.12
C ILE A 74 1.88 -7.84 -1.20
N GLN A 75 3.13 -8.29 -1.11
CA GLN A 75 3.50 -9.70 -1.12
C GLN A 75 4.35 -10.02 0.11
N PHE A 76 4.05 -11.14 0.75
CA PHE A 76 4.78 -11.67 1.90
C PHE A 76 5.50 -12.95 1.54
N THR A 77 6.82 -12.97 1.70
CA THR A 77 7.67 -14.12 1.43
C THR A 77 8.19 -14.69 2.75
N ASN A 78 8.04 -16.00 2.96
CA ASN A 78 8.58 -16.70 4.13
C ASN A 78 10.09 -16.92 4.01
N ALA A 79 10.70 -17.44 5.08
CA ALA A 79 12.14 -17.74 5.13
C ALA A 79 12.61 -18.73 4.03
N LYS A 80 11.71 -19.53 3.46
CA LYS A 80 11.99 -20.46 2.36
C LYS A 80 11.92 -19.79 0.98
N GLY A 81 11.65 -18.49 0.90
CA GLY A 81 11.47 -17.79 -0.36
C GLY A 81 10.09 -18.01 -1.01
N GLN A 82 9.14 -18.62 -0.31
CA GLN A 82 7.81 -18.91 -0.84
C GLN A 82 6.83 -17.79 -0.51
N LEU A 83 5.90 -17.50 -1.41
CA LEU A 83 4.81 -16.54 -1.18
C LEU A 83 3.87 -17.11 -0.11
N ALA A 84 3.93 -16.55 1.10
CA ALA A 84 3.08 -16.93 2.22
C ALA A 84 1.69 -16.29 2.09
N ALA A 85 1.65 -15.02 1.71
CA ALA A 85 0.41 -14.28 1.50
C ALA A 85 0.60 -13.16 0.49
N ARG A 86 -0.50 -12.72 -0.10
CA ARG A 86 -0.57 -11.49 -0.89
C ARG A 86 -1.82 -10.70 -0.52
N GLY A 87 -1.84 -9.42 -0.80
CA GLY A 87 -3.05 -8.62 -0.67
C GLY A 87 -3.02 -7.41 -1.59
N SER A 88 -4.18 -6.79 -1.72
CA SER A 88 -4.29 -5.46 -2.30
C SER A 88 -5.09 -4.55 -1.39
N HIS A 89 -4.85 -3.26 -1.54
CA HIS A 89 -5.48 -2.23 -0.75
C HIS A 89 -5.71 -0.99 -1.59
N THR A 90 -6.98 -0.61 -1.69
CA THR A 90 -7.42 0.64 -2.29
C THR A 90 -7.62 1.69 -1.21
N LYS A 91 -7.02 2.86 -1.43
CA LYS A 91 -7.10 4.04 -0.57
C LYS A 91 -7.66 5.24 -1.32
#